data_AF-A0AA42L081-F1
#
_entry.id   AF-A0AA42L081-F1
#
_cell.length_a   1.000
_cell.length_b   1.000
_cell.length_c   1.000
_cell.angle_alpha   90.00
_cell.angle_beta   90.00
_cell.angle_gamma   90.00
#
_symmetry.space_group_name_H-M   'P 1'
#
loop_
_entity.id
_entity.type
_entity.pdbx_description
1 polymer ?
#
loop_
_entity_poly.entity_id
_entity_poly.type
_entity_poly.pdbx_seq_one_letter_code
_entity_poly.pdbx_strand_id
1 'polypeptide(L)'
;MHTLKGTVRKNHKTGFVFADINNDLGDWCSDFDSQSKIVKMAYGYARRIAVDALYAQGLVKNDVREHVFMIFKSLQMQTGQTVEFQEAAYAQAIEYIKGYIWQFTSSFAKSLSAYATAKVPQAMMADADLFADVIDFSYREQIQAQMESAELIDKSASQHILVNNPSFNQACEGIDKDVFDDLPIYHPGRDEAEKYAKENGKVVYQDSSGYFTANEGYVPPAEFKLEDDDIEF
;
A
#
# COMPACT_ATOMS: atom_id res chain seq x y z
N MET A 1 10.88 3.46 27.38
CA MET A 1 9.98 2.37 26.98
C MET A 1 10.86 1.19 26.55
N HIS A 2 10.67 -0.01 27.11
CA HIS A 2 11.43 -1.20 26.69
C HIS A 2 11.01 -1.58 25.27
N THR A 3 11.96 -1.61 24.33
CA THR A 3 11.74 -2.00 22.93
C THR A 3 12.53 -3.26 22.61
N LEU A 4 12.12 -3.98 21.57
CA LEU A 4 12.88 -5.15 21.09
C LEU A 4 14.33 -4.77 20.75
N LYS A 5 14.51 -3.64 20.02
CA LYS A 5 15.84 -3.09 19.67
C LYS A 5 16.72 -2.77 20.87
N GLY A 6 16.13 -2.32 21.98
CA GLY A 6 16.87 -2.00 23.20
C GLY A 6 17.22 -3.20 24.07
N THR A 7 16.71 -4.40 23.75
CA THR A 7 16.83 -5.60 24.61
C THR A 7 17.61 -6.73 23.95
N VAL A 8 17.46 -6.93 22.64
CA VAL A 8 18.20 -7.96 21.91
C VAL A 8 19.60 -7.47 21.55
N ARG A 9 20.63 -8.23 21.95
CA ARG A 9 22.04 -7.94 21.60
C ARG A 9 22.37 -8.53 20.24
N LYS A 10 23.24 -7.85 19.48
CA LYS A 10 23.70 -8.27 18.16
C LYS A 10 25.07 -8.94 18.27
N ASN A 11 25.09 -10.25 18.37
CA ASN A 11 26.32 -11.02 18.61
C ASN A 11 26.74 -11.83 17.39
N HIS A 12 25.80 -12.19 16.52
CA HIS A 12 26.05 -13.08 15.39
C HIS A 12 26.52 -12.34 14.14
N LYS A 13 27.43 -13.00 13.38
CA LYS A 13 28.00 -12.55 12.10
C LYS A 13 28.30 -13.74 11.20
N THR A 14 27.28 -14.28 10.59
CA THR A 14 27.32 -15.50 9.77
C THR A 14 27.56 -15.23 8.28
N GLY A 15 27.47 -13.96 7.87
CA GLY A 15 27.46 -13.56 6.46
C GLY A 15 26.07 -13.60 5.82
N PHE A 16 25.05 -14.07 6.57
CA PHE A 16 23.63 -14.00 6.20
C PHE A 16 22.89 -13.22 7.28
N VAL A 17 22.43 -12.01 6.93
CA VAL A 17 21.89 -11.08 7.91
C VAL A 17 20.62 -11.60 8.59
N PHE A 18 19.79 -12.37 7.88
CA PHE A 18 18.59 -12.98 8.46
C PHE A 18 18.92 -14.16 9.38
N ALA A 19 20.06 -14.84 9.16
CA ALA A 19 20.56 -15.84 10.09
C ALA A 19 21.10 -15.17 11.36
N ASP A 20 21.77 -14.02 11.23
CA ASP A 20 22.22 -13.24 12.38
C ASP A 20 21.04 -12.77 13.24
N ILE A 21 20.03 -12.16 12.60
CA ILE A 21 18.78 -11.77 13.26
C ILE A 21 18.13 -12.96 13.98
N ASN A 22 18.01 -14.11 13.31
CA ASN A 22 17.41 -15.30 13.88
C ASN A 22 18.22 -15.84 15.06
N ASN A 23 19.55 -15.88 14.97
CA ASN A 23 20.37 -16.42 16.06
C ASN A 23 20.38 -15.47 17.27
N ASP A 24 20.48 -14.17 17.05
CA ASP A 24 20.40 -13.16 18.12
C ASP A 24 19.04 -13.16 18.84
N LEU A 25 17.94 -13.34 18.10
CA LEU A 25 16.63 -13.57 18.70
C LEU A 25 16.57 -14.92 19.45
N GLY A 26 17.30 -15.93 18.99
CA GLY A 26 17.36 -17.25 19.62
C GLY A 26 17.99 -17.17 21.01
N ASP A 27 19.15 -16.52 21.11
CA ASP A 27 19.86 -16.28 22.36
C ASP A 27 19.01 -15.46 23.35
N TRP A 28 18.33 -14.42 22.84
CA TRP A 28 17.51 -13.55 23.68
C TRP A 28 16.26 -14.24 24.26
N CYS A 29 15.85 -15.38 23.70
CA CYS A 29 14.65 -16.10 24.14
C CYS A 29 14.72 -16.54 25.63
N SER A 30 15.91 -16.65 26.23
CA SER A 30 16.04 -16.92 27.67
C SER A 30 15.43 -15.82 28.55
N ASP A 31 15.41 -14.58 28.07
CA ASP A 31 14.90 -13.43 28.81
C ASP A 31 13.41 -13.18 28.53
N PHE A 32 12.79 -14.01 27.68
CA PHE A 32 11.48 -13.78 27.07
C PHE A 32 10.38 -13.56 28.10
N ASP A 33 10.29 -14.39 29.14
CA ASP A 33 9.18 -14.35 30.09
C ASP A 33 9.07 -13.05 30.87
N SER A 34 10.22 -12.39 31.13
CA SER A 34 10.30 -11.12 31.84
C SER A 34 9.83 -9.91 31.03
N GLN A 35 9.58 -10.08 29.73
CA GLN A 35 9.34 -8.98 28.80
C GLN A 35 7.86 -8.60 28.73
N SER A 36 7.64 -7.32 28.40
CA SER A 36 6.29 -6.82 28.12
C SER A 36 5.65 -7.53 26.92
N LYS A 37 4.31 -7.60 26.91
CA LYS A 37 3.53 -8.22 25.81
C LYS A 37 3.88 -7.65 24.44
N ILE A 38 4.09 -6.34 24.34
CA ILE A 38 4.44 -5.68 23.07
C ILE A 38 5.81 -6.14 22.55
N VAL A 39 6.80 -6.31 23.43
CA VAL A 39 8.13 -6.80 23.06
C VAL A 39 8.09 -8.28 22.68
N LYS A 40 7.29 -9.10 23.37
CA LYS A 40 7.03 -10.51 23.00
C LYS A 40 6.40 -10.64 21.62
N MET A 41 5.42 -9.79 21.30
CA MET A 41 4.78 -9.81 19.98
C MET A 41 5.71 -9.30 18.88
N ALA A 42 6.50 -8.24 19.16
CA ALA A 42 7.52 -7.74 18.25
C ALA A 42 8.58 -8.81 17.94
N TYR A 43 9.02 -9.57 18.96
CA TYR A 43 9.87 -10.75 18.78
C TYR A 43 9.24 -11.76 17.80
N GLY A 44 7.96 -12.08 17.99
CA GLY A 44 7.24 -13.01 17.11
C GLY A 44 7.24 -12.55 15.65
N TYR A 45 6.96 -11.27 15.40
CA TYR A 45 7.05 -10.68 14.06
C TYR A 45 8.46 -10.74 13.50
N ALA A 46 9.48 -10.33 14.27
CA ALA A 46 10.87 -10.34 13.83
C ALA A 46 11.35 -11.75 13.48
N ARG A 47 11.00 -12.74 14.32
CA ARG A 47 11.34 -14.16 14.11
C ARG A 47 10.69 -14.71 12.85
N ARG A 48 9.40 -14.42 12.64
CA ARG A 48 8.67 -14.85 11.44
C ARG A 48 9.30 -14.25 10.19
N ILE A 49 9.59 -12.95 10.17
CA ILE A 49 10.23 -12.28 9.03
C ILE A 49 11.60 -12.89 8.74
N ALA A 50 12.43 -13.10 9.75
CA ALA A 50 13.75 -13.70 9.58
C ALA A 50 13.66 -15.11 9.00
N VAL A 51 12.69 -15.92 9.45
CA VAL A 51 12.52 -17.30 8.98
C VAL A 51 11.87 -17.36 7.60
N ASP A 52 10.98 -16.43 7.25
CA ASP A 52 10.49 -16.26 5.88
C ASP A 52 11.66 -15.96 4.92
N ALA A 53 12.59 -15.09 5.31
CA ALA A 53 13.82 -14.84 4.55
C ALA A 53 14.71 -16.08 4.45
N LEU A 54 15.03 -16.73 5.57
CA LEU A 54 15.87 -17.93 5.58
C LEU A 54 15.29 -19.06 4.72
N TYR A 55 13.95 -19.21 4.72
CA TYR A 55 13.27 -20.17 3.88
C TYR A 55 13.39 -19.78 2.40
N ALA A 56 13.09 -18.52 2.06
CA ALA A 56 13.27 -18.00 0.70
C ALA A 56 14.71 -18.17 0.20
N GLN A 57 15.70 -18.05 1.09
CA GLN A 57 17.12 -18.25 0.80
C GLN A 57 17.55 -19.72 0.68
N GLY A 58 16.67 -20.69 0.92
CA GLY A 58 17.02 -22.11 0.95
C GLY A 58 17.91 -22.52 2.13
N LEU A 59 18.03 -21.68 3.16
CA LEU A 59 18.83 -21.94 4.37
C LEU A 59 18.08 -22.76 5.41
N VAL A 60 16.74 -22.71 5.39
CA VAL A 60 15.88 -23.56 6.21
C VAL A 60 14.79 -24.21 5.37
N LYS A 61 14.27 -25.34 5.87
CA LYS A 61 13.17 -26.09 5.25
C LYS A 61 11.81 -25.52 5.68
N ASN A 62 10.76 -25.89 4.94
CA ASN A 62 9.40 -25.39 5.20
C ASN A 62 8.86 -25.81 6.57
N ASP A 63 9.27 -26.95 7.11
CA ASP A 63 8.91 -27.40 8.47
C ASP A 63 9.36 -26.41 9.56
N VAL A 64 10.56 -25.83 9.41
CA VAL A 64 11.05 -24.77 10.31
C VAL A 64 10.18 -23.52 10.21
N ARG A 65 9.79 -23.15 8.99
CA ARG A 65 8.91 -21.99 8.73
C ARG A 65 7.53 -22.18 9.36
N GLU A 66 6.92 -23.35 9.16
CA GLU A 66 5.63 -23.71 9.75
C GLU A 66 5.70 -23.72 11.28
N HIS A 67 6.75 -24.28 11.85
CA HIS A 67 6.96 -24.27 13.31
C HIS A 67 6.99 -22.85 13.88
N VAL A 68 7.72 -21.94 13.23
CA VAL A 68 7.81 -20.53 13.65
C VAL A 68 6.48 -19.81 13.47
N PHE A 69 5.72 -20.13 12.42
CA PHE A 69 4.37 -19.60 12.25
C PHE A 69 3.43 -20.05 13.39
N MET A 70 3.53 -21.30 13.85
CA MET A 70 2.75 -21.78 14.99
C MET A 70 3.13 -21.07 16.30
N ILE A 71 4.42 -20.82 16.54
CA ILE A 71 4.88 -19.99 17.67
C ILE A 71 4.30 -18.59 17.57
N PHE A 72 4.37 -17.95 16.39
CA PHE A 72 3.80 -16.63 16.15
C PHE A 72 2.30 -16.58 16.50
N LYS A 73 1.52 -17.57 16.07
CA LYS A 73 0.10 -17.69 16.40
C LYS A 73 -0.13 -17.82 17.91
N SER A 74 0.68 -18.62 18.60
CA SER A 74 0.62 -18.73 20.06
C SER A 74 0.89 -17.39 20.75
N LEU A 75 1.90 -16.65 20.30
CA LEU A 75 2.22 -15.32 20.84
C LEU A 75 1.09 -14.31 20.61
N GLN A 76 0.46 -14.35 19.44
CA GLN A 76 -0.69 -13.51 19.13
C GLN A 76 -1.86 -13.79 20.08
N MET A 77 -2.11 -15.06 20.43
CA MET A 77 -3.14 -15.43 21.40
C MET A 77 -2.82 -14.99 22.84
N GLN A 78 -1.55 -15.05 23.24
CA GLN A 78 -1.12 -14.75 24.62
C GLN A 78 -0.90 -13.26 24.91
N THR A 79 -0.68 -12.44 23.88
CA THR A 79 -0.34 -11.02 24.02
C THR A 79 -1.56 -10.11 23.89
N GLY A 80 -1.82 -9.60 22.69
CA GLY A 80 -2.93 -8.71 22.36
C GLY A 80 -3.30 -8.86 20.89
N GLN A 81 -4.59 -8.74 20.56
CA GLN A 81 -5.12 -9.07 19.23
C GLN A 81 -5.71 -7.86 18.49
N THR A 82 -5.73 -6.68 19.12
CA THR A 82 -6.24 -5.47 18.45
C THR A 82 -5.31 -5.05 17.31
N VAL A 83 -5.87 -4.40 16.30
CA VAL A 83 -5.11 -3.93 15.12
C VAL A 83 -3.98 -3.00 15.57
N GLU A 84 -4.28 -2.06 16.45
CA GLU A 84 -3.32 -1.05 16.93
C GLU A 84 -2.15 -1.69 17.68
N PHE A 85 -2.43 -2.72 18.50
CA PHE A 85 -1.38 -3.46 19.20
C PHE A 85 -0.50 -4.24 18.23
N GLN A 86 -1.11 -4.91 17.25
CA GLN A 86 -0.39 -5.69 16.25
C GLN A 86 0.46 -4.79 15.34
N GLU A 87 -0.05 -3.63 14.95
CA GLU A 87 0.69 -2.63 14.17
C GLU A 87 1.85 -2.04 14.98
N ALA A 88 1.65 -1.72 16.26
CA ALA A 88 2.72 -1.24 17.13
C ALA A 88 3.81 -2.30 17.35
N ALA A 89 3.42 -3.58 17.51
CA ALA A 89 4.36 -4.68 17.64
C ALA A 89 5.15 -4.90 16.35
N TYR A 90 4.46 -4.86 15.21
CA TYR A 90 5.08 -4.97 13.89
C TYR A 90 6.06 -3.83 13.63
N ALA A 91 5.69 -2.58 13.95
CA ALA A 91 6.59 -1.44 13.82
C ALA A 91 7.87 -1.62 14.66
N GLN A 92 7.77 -2.13 15.90
CA GLN A 92 8.96 -2.45 16.70
C GLN A 92 9.83 -3.54 16.08
N ALA A 93 9.23 -4.56 15.47
CA ALA A 93 9.96 -5.61 14.77
C ALA A 93 10.74 -5.05 13.56
N ILE A 94 10.09 -4.19 12.76
CA ILE A 94 10.72 -3.51 11.62
C ILE A 94 11.88 -2.63 12.09
N GLU A 95 11.71 -1.84 13.14
CA GLU A 95 12.78 -0.99 13.69
C GLU A 95 13.96 -1.80 14.26
N TYR A 96 13.69 -2.97 14.81
CA TYR A 96 14.75 -3.91 15.22
C TYR A 96 15.53 -4.44 14.00
N ILE A 97 14.84 -4.92 12.96
CA ILE A 97 15.46 -5.46 11.74
C ILE A 97 16.26 -4.38 11.00
N LYS A 98 15.75 -3.15 10.93
CA LYS A 98 16.48 -1.99 10.38
C LYS A 98 17.83 -1.75 11.06
N GLY A 99 17.97 -2.20 12.30
CA GLY A 99 19.25 -2.18 13.00
C GLY A 99 20.32 -3.06 12.36
N TYR A 100 19.94 -4.10 11.61
CA TYR A 100 20.86 -4.97 10.86
C TYR A 100 20.97 -4.52 9.41
N ILE A 101 19.84 -4.15 8.79
CA ILE A 101 19.76 -3.75 7.38
C ILE A 101 18.93 -2.47 7.27
N TRP A 102 19.60 -1.33 7.08
CA TRP A 102 18.90 -0.03 7.10
C TRP A 102 17.86 0.14 5.98
N GLN A 103 18.02 -0.58 4.86
CA GLN A 103 17.11 -0.56 3.71
C GLN A 103 15.82 -1.37 3.94
N PHE A 104 15.73 -2.11 5.05
CA PHE A 104 14.57 -2.95 5.32
C PHE A 104 13.32 -2.12 5.63
N THR A 105 12.22 -2.41 4.94
CA THR A 105 10.96 -1.66 5.07
C THR A 105 9.78 -2.58 5.37
N SER A 106 8.69 -1.99 5.86
CA SER A 106 7.42 -2.70 6.07
C SER A 106 6.84 -3.27 4.77
N SER A 107 7.05 -2.61 3.63
CA SER A 107 6.62 -3.11 2.32
C SER A 107 7.46 -4.31 1.89
N PHE A 108 8.78 -4.24 2.03
CA PHE A 108 9.66 -5.36 1.75
C PHE A 108 9.30 -6.60 2.58
N ALA A 109 9.07 -6.44 3.89
CA ALA A 109 8.65 -7.55 4.77
C ALA A 109 7.35 -8.22 4.32
N LYS A 110 6.36 -7.45 3.85
CA LYS A 110 5.10 -7.99 3.30
C LYS A 110 5.37 -8.77 2.00
N SER A 111 6.12 -8.17 1.07
CA SER A 111 6.49 -8.81 -0.19
C SER A 111 7.30 -10.09 0.03
N LEU A 112 8.21 -10.09 1.01
CA LEU A 112 8.99 -11.25 1.38
C LEU A 112 8.10 -12.40 1.88
N SER A 113 7.14 -12.12 2.77
CA SER A 113 6.23 -13.16 3.25
C SER A 113 5.38 -13.75 2.12
N ALA A 114 4.96 -12.94 1.14
CA ALA A 114 4.25 -13.39 -0.04
C ALA A 114 5.16 -14.23 -0.96
N TYR A 115 6.37 -13.74 -1.25
CA TYR A 115 7.40 -14.44 -2.03
C TYR A 115 7.70 -15.83 -1.43
N ALA A 116 7.96 -15.89 -0.12
CA ALA A 116 8.25 -17.13 0.61
C ALA A 116 7.06 -18.11 0.63
N THR A 117 5.84 -17.63 0.36
CA THR A 117 4.66 -18.49 0.24
C THR A 117 4.46 -18.98 -1.19
N ALA A 118 4.77 -18.13 -2.18
CA ALA A 118 4.57 -18.44 -3.59
C ALA A 118 5.67 -19.32 -4.19
N LYS A 119 6.90 -19.26 -3.65
CA LYS A 119 8.06 -19.98 -4.20
C LYS A 119 8.65 -20.98 -3.23
N VAL A 120 8.98 -22.16 -3.76
CA VAL A 120 9.82 -23.15 -3.09
C VAL A 120 11.28 -22.86 -3.47
N PRO A 121 12.19 -22.70 -2.49
CA PRO A 121 13.60 -22.46 -2.78
C PRO A 121 14.21 -23.64 -3.54
N GLN A 122 14.90 -23.36 -4.64
CA GLN A 122 15.57 -24.39 -5.46
C GLN A 122 17.06 -24.52 -5.13
N ALA A 123 17.67 -23.44 -4.62
CA ALA A 123 19.08 -23.37 -4.25
C ALA A 123 19.27 -22.38 -3.10
N MET A 124 20.45 -22.43 -2.49
CA MET A 124 20.86 -21.41 -1.51
C MET A 124 21.13 -20.08 -2.21
N MET A 125 20.69 -18.97 -1.64
CA MET A 125 20.90 -17.62 -2.21
C MET A 125 21.50 -16.65 -1.17
N ALA A 126 22.30 -15.68 -1.64
CA ALA A 126 22.84 -14.63 -0.78
C ALA A 126 21.76 -13.59 -0.44
N ASP A 127 22.02 -12.75 0.58
CA ASP A 127 21.08 -11.69 0.96
C ASP A 127 20.78 -10.75 -0.22
N ALA A 128 21.80 -10.33 -0.97
CA ALA A 128 21.62 -9.42 -2.12
C ALA A 128 20.68 -9.99 -3.18
N ASP A 129 20.80 -11.28 -3.48
CA ASP A 129 19.94 -11.97 -4.45
C ASP A 129 18.50 -12.06 -3.94
N LEU A 130 18.31 -12.36 -2.65
CA LEU A 130 16.99 -12.34 -2.03
C LEU A 130 16.32 -10.96 -2.16
N PHE A 131 17.05 -9.89 -1.88
CA PHE A 131 16.51 -8.54 -1.99
C PHE A 131 16.08 -8.22 -3.41
N ALA A 132 16.92 -8.53 -4.41
CA ALA A 132 16.59 -8.32 -5.81
C ALA A 132 15.33 -9.12 -6.22
N ASP A 133 15.27 -10.39 -5.84
CA ASP A 133 14.16 -11.29 -6.16
C ASP A 133 12.83 -10.85 -5.56
N VAL A 134 12.84 -10.42 -4.29
CA VAL A 134 11.64 -9.97 -3.59
C VAL A 134 11.14 -8.64 -4.15
N ILE A 135 12.06 -7.74 -4.53
CA ILE A 135 11.72 -6.47 -5.17
C ILE A 135 11.08 -6.73 -6.55
N ASP A 136 11.74 -7.54 -7.39
CA ASP A 136 11.23 -7.91 -8.71
C ASP A 136 9.87 -8.65 -8.63
N PHE A 137 9.71 -9.54 -7.65
CA PHE A 137 8.42 -10.15 -7.33
C PHE A 137 7.36 -9.11 -6.97
N SER A 138 7.68 -8.14 -6.11
CA SER A 138 6.72 -7.12 -5.68
C SER A 138 6.26 -6.21 -6.82
N TYR A 139 7.14 -5.88 -7.76
CA TYR A 139 6.76 -5.10 -8.95
C TYR A 139 5.85 -5.89 -9.88
N ARG A 140 6.12 -7.18 -10.10
CA ARG A 140 5.28 -8.05 -10.93
C ARG A 140 3.86 -8.19 -10.36
N GLU A 141 3.74 -8.43 -9.05
CA GLU A 141 2.44 -8.52 -8.38
C GLU A 141 1.65 -7.22 -8.48
N GLN A 142 2.31 -6.05 -8.37
CA GLN A 142 1.66 -4.75 -8.53
C GLN A 142 1.14 -4.53 -9.95
N ILE A 143 1.95 -4.85 -10.96
CA ILE A 143 1.54 -4.73 -12.37
C ILE A 143 0.36 -5.65 -12.66
N GLN A 144 0.41 -6.89 -12.18
CA GLN A 144 -0.68 -7.84 -12.36
C GLN A 144 -1.98 -7.37 -11.70
N ALA A 145 -1.93 -6.90 -10.46
CA ALA A 145 -3.10 -6.35 -9.77
C ALA A 145 -3.69 -5.13 -10.50
N GLN A 146 -2.85 -4.27 -11.08
CA GLN A 146 -3.30 -3.14 -11.90
C GLN A 146 -3.99 -3.61 -13.18
N MET A 147 -3.45 -4.61 -13.88
CA MET A 147 -4.07 -5.19 -15.08
C MET A 147 -5.40 -5.86 -14.75
N GLU A 148 -5.47 -6.66 -13.69
CA GLU A 148 -6.72 -7.31 -13.24
C GLU A 148 -7.78 -6.28 -12.85
N SER A 149 -7.37 -5.18 -12.19
CA SER A 149 -8.29 -4.08 -11.87
C SER A 149 -8.81 -3.37 -13.13
N ALA A 150 -7.96 -3.18 -14.13
CA ALA A 150 -8.34 -2.58 -15.41
C ALA A 150 -9.31 -3.49 -16.18
N GLU A 151 -9.08 -4.81 -16.18
CA GLU A 151 -10.00 -5.79 -16.78
C GLU A 151 -11.35 -5.85 -16.07
N LEU A 152 -11.38 -5.72 -14.75
CA LEU A 152 -12.62 -5.66 -13.97
C LEU A 152 -13.41 -4.38 -14.26
N ILE A 153 -12.72 -3.24 -14.39
CA ILE A 153 -13.33 -1.97 -14.79
C ILE A 153 -13.94 -2.12 -16.21
N ASP A 154 -13.21 -2.67 -17.16
CA ASP A 154 -13.68 -2.88 -18.53
C ASP A 154 -14.88 -3.85 -18.63
N LYS A 155 -14.85 -4.95 -17.85
CA LYS A 155 -15.98 -5.89 -17.73
C LYS A 155 -17.19 -5.25 -17.06
N SER A 156 -16.99 -4.42 -16.04
CA SER A 156 -18.08 -3.70 -15.37
C SER A 156 -18.71 -2.62 -16.26
N ALA A 157 -17.89 -1.92 -17.06
CA ALA A 157 -18.34 -0.96 -18.06
C ALA A 157 -19.13 -1.67 -19.18
N SER A 158 -18.68 -2.85 -19.61
CA SER A 158 -19.38 -3.67 -20.61
C SER A 158 -20.69 -4.27 -20.09
N GLN A 159 -20.80 -4.58 -18.80
CA GLN A 159 -22.05 -5.04 -18.17
C GLN A 159 -23.06 -3.92 -17.94
N HIS A 160 -22.60 -2.67 -17.73
CA HIS A 160 -23.47 -1.50 -17.58
C HIS A 160 -24.14 -1.04 -18.89
N ILE A 161 -23.71 -1.51 -20.06
CA ILE A 161 -24.35 -1.18 -21.35
C ILE A 161 -25.55 -2.12 -21.67
N LEU A 162 -25.82 -3.16 -20.85
CA LEU A 162 -26.87 -4.16 -21.16
C LEU A 162 -28.03 -4.28 -20.16
N VAL A 163 -28.18 -3.38 -19.18
CA VAL A 163 -29.37 -3.39 -18.31
C VAL A 163 -30.01 -2.01 -18.24
N ASN A 164 -30.89 -1.73 -19.20
CA ASN A 164 -31.98 -0.75 -19.08
C ASN A 164 -32.81 -1.12 -17.84
N ASN A 165 -32.48 -0.52 -16.69
CA ASN A 165 -33.27 -0.66 -15.48
C ASN A 165 -34.28 0.50 -15.41
N PRO A 166 -35.57 0.26 -15.71
CA PRO A 166 -36.57 1.33 -15.77
C PRO A 166 -36.76 2.06 -14.42
N SER A 167 -36.34 1.45 -13.30
CA SER A 167 -36.37 2.09 -11.98
C SER A 167 -35.27 3.14 -11.76
N PHE A 168 -34.15 3.07 -12.50
CA PHE A 168 -33.09 4.09 -12.47
C PHE A 168 -33.47 5.32 -13.31
N ASN A 169 -34.05 5.11 -14.50
CA ASN A 169 -34.53 6.21 -15.33
C ASN A 169 -35.61 7.05 -14.63
N GLN A 170 -36.47 6.40 -13.83
CA GLN A 170 -37.50 7.09 -13.04
C GLN A 170 -36.91 7.90 -11.87
N ALA A 171 -35.73 7.55 -11.37
CA ALA A 171 -35.02 8.30 -10.33
C ALA A 171 -34.23 9.48 -10.91
N CYS A 172 -33.71 9.35 -12.13
CA CYS A 172 -33.00 10.42 -12.84
C CYS A 172 -33.93 11.49 -13.44
N GLU A 173 -35.21 11.19 -13.67
CA GLU A 173 -36.23 12.17 -14.07
C GLU A 173 -36.55 13.20 -12.97
N GLY A 174 -36.10 12.98 -11.72
CA GLY A 174 -36.31 13.88 -10.58
C GLY A 174 -35.11 14.73 -10.18
N ILE A 175 -33.98 14.66 -10.90
CA ILE A 175 -32.83 15.55 -10.65
C ILE A 175 -33.01 16.78 -11.54
N ASP A 176 -33.35 17.91 -10.92
CA ASP A 176 -33.46 19.20 -11.60
C ASP A 176 -32.12 19.51 -12.28
N LYS A 177 -32.14 19.55 -13.62
CA LYS A 177 -30.99 19.95 -14.45
C LYS A 177 -30.44 21.31 -14.04
N ASP A 178 -31.28 22.15 -13.44
CA ASP A 178 -30.98 23.51 -13.04
C ASP A 178 -29.93 23.59 -11.91
N VAL A 179 -29.75 22.55 -11.09
CA VAL A 179 -28.82 22.59 -9.94
C VAL A 179 -27.35 22.51 -10.37
N PHE A 180 -27.08 21.90 -11.52
CA PHE A 180 -25.71 21.68 -11.99
C PHE A 180 -25.35 22.52 -13.22
N ASP A 181 -26.32 23.27 -13.78
CA ASP A 181 -26.12 24.04 -15.00
C ASP A 181 -25.25 25.30 -14.79
N ASP A 182 -25.14 25.77 -13.55
CA ASP A 182 -24.37 26.97 -13.16
C ASP A 182 -22.90 26.68 -12.76
N LEU A 183 -22.48 25.42 -12.71
CA LEU A 183 -21.13 25.08 -12.25
C LEU A 183 -20.10 25.14 -13.39
N PRO A 184 -18.89 25.66 -13.15
CA PRO A 184 -17.82 25.68 -14.14
C PRO A 184 -17.33 24.25 -14.44
N ILE A 185 -17.17 23.94 -15.72
CA ILE A 185 -16.68 22.64 -16.20
C ILE A 185 -15.31 22.82 -16.85
N TYR A 186 -14.28 22.17 -16.30
CA TYR A 186 -12.92 22.23 -16.82
C TYR A 186 -12.71 21.28 -18.00
N HIS A 187 -11.98 21.76 -19.00
CA HIS A 187 -11.67 21.05 -20.23
C HIS A 187 -10.15 20.86 -20.39
N PRO A 188 -9.72 19.72 -20.94
CA PRO A 188 -8.31 19.43 -21.22
C PRO A 188 -7.62 20.43 -22.15
N GLY A 189 -8.39 21.14 -23.00
CA GLY A 189 -7.86 22.11 -23.95
C GLY A 189 -8.92 23.06 -24.49
N ARG A 190 -8.46 24.17 -25.08
CA ARG A 190 -9.31 25.26 -25.57
C ARG A 190 -10.31 24.82 -26.62
N ASP A 191 -9.88 24.04 -27.61
CA ASP A 191 -10.74 23.59 -28.72
C ASP A 191 -11.94 22.75 -28.23
N GLU A 192 -11.73 21.97 -27.18
CA GLU A 192 -12.77 21.17 -26.54
C GLU A 192 -13.73 22.03 -25.72
N ALA A 193 -13.20 23.01 -24.99
CA ALA A 193 -14.00 24.00 -24.27
C ALA A 193 -14.89 24.82 -25.23
N GLU A 194 -14.36 25.27 -26.36
CA GLU A 194 -15.10 26.05 -27.36
C GLU A 194 -16.21 25.22 -28.02
N LYS A 195 -15.94 23.94 -28.30
CA LYS A 195 -16.96 23.03 -28.82
C LYS A 195 -18.09 22.82 -27.82
N TYR A 196 -17.74 22.54 -26.56
CA TYR A 196 -18.72 22.33 -25.49
C TYR A 196 -19.55 23.59 -25.22
N ALA A 197 -18.91 24.76 -25.17
CA ALA A 197 -19.56 26.06 -24.99
C ALA A 197 -20.63 26.33 -26.05
N LYS A 198 -20.29 26.08 -27.33
CA LYS A 198 -21.21 26.28 -28.45
C LYS A 198 -22.41 25.34 -28.43
N GLU A 199 -22.19 24.09 -28.03
CA GLU A 199 -23.26 23.07 -27.98
C GLU A 199 -24.21 23.29 -26.79
N ASN A 200 -23.75 23.95 -25.73
CA ASN A 200 -24.50 24.08 -24.47
C ASN A 200 -24.83 25.54 -24.08
N GLY A 201 -24.57 26.51 -24.97
CA GLY A 201 -24.85 27.92 -24.72
C GLY A 201 -24.06 28.53 -23.56
N LYS A 202 -22.83 28.03 -23.32
CA LYS A 202 -21.92 28.50 -22.27
C LYS A 202 -20.81 29.37 -22.87
N VAL A 203 -20.01 30.00 -22.02
CA VAL A 203 -18.84 30.82 -22.39
C VAL A 203 -17.57 30.14 -21.89
N VAL A 204 -16.49 30.21 -22.67
CA VAL A 204 -15.17 29.68 -22.29
C VAL A 204 -14.40 30.74 -21.49
N TYR A 205 -13.83 30.31 -20.38
CA TYR A 205 -12.96 31.08 -19.50
C TYR A 205 -11.61 30.34 -19.37
N GLN A 206 -10.57 31.06 -18.97
CA GLN A 206 -9.25 30.48 -18.71
C GLN A 206 -8.74 30.95 -17.34
N ASP A 207 -8.17 30.02 -16.58
CA ASP A 207 -7.48 30.30 -15.33
C ASP A 207 -6.10 29.61 -15.29
N SER A 208 -5.45 29.67 -14.13
CA SER A 208 -4.16 29.02 -13.89
C SER A 208 -4.20 27.48 -13.96
N SER A 209 -5.39 26.88 -13.90
CA SER A 209 -5.63 25.44 -13.92
C SER A 209 -6.05 24.92 -15.31
N GLY A 210 -6.47 25.80 -16.22
CA GLY A 210 -6.77 25.46 -17.61
C GLY A 210 -7.94 26.23 -18.19
N TYR A 211 -8.62 25.62 -19.17
CA TYR A 211 -9.83 26.18 -19.79
C TYR A 211 -11.06 25.60 -19.12
N PHE A 212 -12.09 26.41 -18.88
CA PHE A 212 -13.37 25.94 -18.35
C PHE A 212 -14.54 26.65 -19.01
N THR A 213 -15.73 26.05 -18.97
CA THR A 213 -16.97 26.66 -19.49
C THR A 213 -17.95 26.94 -18.38
N ALA A 214 -18.54 28.13 -18.36
CA ALA A 214 -19.56 28.54 -17.40
C ALA A 214 -20.62 29.44 -18.08
N ASN A 215 -21.68 29.79 -17.36
CA ASN A 215 -22.67 30.74 -17.87
C ASN A 215 -22.06 32.13 -18.08
N GLU A 216 -22.61 32.88 -19.03
CA GLU A 216 -22.21 34.26 -19.29
C GLU A 216 -22.39 35.11 -18.02
N GLY A 217 -21.32 35.81 -17.60
CA GLY A 217 -21.31 36.59 -16.36
C GLY A 217 -20.97 35.80 -15.09
N TYR A 218 -20.44 34.58 -15.23
CA TYR A 218 -19.92 33.80 -14.10
C TYR A 218 -18.89 34.59 -13.29
N VAL A 219 -19.13 34.75 -11.99
CA VAL A 219 -18.20 35.37 -11.04
C VAL A 219 -17.63 34.26 -10.15
N PRO A 220 -16.32 33.99 -10.19
CA PRO A 220 -15.69 33.00 -9.33
C PRO A 220 -15.88 33.37 -7.85
N PRO A 221 -16.11 32.39 -6.95
CA PRO A 221 -16.06 32.62 -5.52
C PRO A 221 -14.70 33.22 -5.12
N ALA A 222 -14.69 34.19 -4.20
CA ALA A 222 -13.52 35.02 -3.85
C ALA A 222 -12.24 34.27 -3.41
N GLU A 223 -12.35 32.97 -3.17
CA GLU A 223 -11.27 32.05 -2.80
C GLU A 223 -10.48 31.54 -4.02
N PHE A 224 -11.02 31.68 -5.23
CA PHE A 224 -10.43 31.28 -6.51
C PHE A 224 -10.09 32.51 -7.36
N LYS A 225 -9.27 33.43 -6.83
CA LYS A 225 -8.84 34.62 -7.59
C LYS A 225 -8.23 34.20 -8.92
N LEU A 226 -8.95 34.51 -10.01
CA LEU A 226 -8.38 34.56 -11.34
C LEU A 226 -7.39 35.72 -11.33
N GLU A 227 -6.12 35.42 -11.59
CA GLU A 227 -5.14 36.46 -11.92
C GLU A 227 -5.49 36.92 -13.34
N ASP A 228 -6.45 37.83 -13.44
CA ASP A 228 -6.72 38.62 -14.63
C ASP A 228 -5.56 39.61 -14.82
N ASP A 229 -4.86 39.49 -15.94
CA ASP A 229 -4.19 40.65 -16.54
C ASP A 229 -4.12 40.63 -18.08
N ASP A 230 -4.74 39.69 -18.82
CA ASP A 230 -4.58 39.69 -20.30
C ASP A 230 -5.74 39.09 -21.14
N ILE A 231 -7.00 39.48 -20.90
CA ILE A 231 -8.06 39.27 -21.92
C ILE A 231 -8.94 40.52 -22.05
N GLU A 232 -8.73 41.29 -23.12
CA GLU A 232 -9.64 42.36 -23.58
C GLU A 232 -10.94 41.74 -24.17
N PHE A 233 -12.08 42.39 -23.86
CA PHE A 233 -13.45 42.01 -24.25
C PHE A 233 -13.72 42.03 -25.77
#